data_AF-A0A4Z0HJ50-F1
#
_entry.id   AF-A0A4Z0HJ50-F1
#
_cell.length_a   1.000
_cell.length_b   1.000
_cell.length_c   1.000
_cell.angle_alpha   90.00
_cell.angle_beta   90.00
_cell.angle_gamma   90.00
#
_symmetry.space_group_name_H-M   'P 1'
#
loop_
_entity.id
_entity.type
_entity.pdbx_description
1 polymer ?
#
loop_
_entity_poly.entity_id
_entity_poly.type
_entity_poly.pdbx_seq_one_letter_code
_entity_poly.pdbx_strand_id
1 'polypeptide(L)'
;MLALGIVCFVLAAALAYFAFQPKLAFYLDEGWKFRDRTEPSDTYVAVNGVGRIIGAVAAVVVGIACIGQHFSDKNEARAKQEQTDLYAAAKQRCESQVRPRFNETIKWDDGAIANHQEVQALADELEVEIEFVKDGVYRSGSQSNTPTENMWVRDRTLPKYYDMLLYYHGGLQSLGKSQQLTECSMARPPS
;
A
#
# COMPACT_ATOMS: atom_id res chain seq x y z
N MET A 1 4.50 -6.60 -18.11
CA MET A 1 4.25 -5.40 -18.94
C MET A 1 5.53 -4.80 -19.54
N LEU A 2 6.66 -4.77 -18.83
CA LEU A 2 7.93 -4.25 -19.35
C LEU A 2 8.40 -4.89 -20.68
N ALA A 3 8.46 -6.22 -20.76
CA ALA A 3 8.93 -6.92 -21.97
C ALA A 3 8.05 -6.61 -23.20
N LEU A 4 6.73 -6.54 -23.00
CA LEU A 4 5.79 -6.17 -24.05
C LEU A 4 6.04 -4.73 -24.54
N GLY A 5 6.29 -3.79 -23.62
CA GLY A 5 6.64 -2.42 -23.97
C GLY A 5 7.93 -2.34 -24.80
N ILE A 6 8.97 -3.08 -24.41
CA ILE A 6 10.23 -3.17 -25.18
C ILE A 6 9.97 -3.73 -26.59
N VAL A 7 9.18 -4.80 -26.71
CA VAL A 7 8.81 -5.37 -28.02
C VAL A 7 8.07 -4.35 -28.88
N CYS A 8 7.15 -3.57 -28.31
CA CYS A 8 6.46 -2.50 -29.03
C CYS A 8 7.42 -1.42 -29.58
N PHE A 9 8.45 -1.03 -28.82
CA PHE A 9 9.46 -0.09 -29.31
C PHE A 9 10.33 -0.69 -30.42
N VAL A 10 10.71 -1.96 -30.32
CA VAL A 10 11.43 -2.66 -31.39
C VAL A 10 10.57 -2.75 -32.66
N LEU A 11 9.28 -3.06 -32.52
CA LEU A 11 8.34 -3.07 -33.64
C LEU A 11 8.16 -1.69 -34.25
N ALA A 12 8.07 -0.63 -33.45
CA ALA A 12 7.99 0.74 -33.95
C ALA A 12 9.23 1.13 -34.76
N ALA A 13 10.42 0.78 -34.27
CA ALA A 13 11.68 1.03 -34.97
C ALA A 13 11.74 0.26 -36.30
N ALA A 14 11.31 -1.00 -36.31
CA ALA A 14 11.23 -1.80 -37.54
C ALA A 14 10.23 -1.21 -38.56
N LEU A 15 9.04 -0.83 -38.10
CA LEU A 15 8.01 -0.21 -38.95
C LEU A 15 8.48 1.12 -39.53
N ALA A 16 9.09 1.97 -38.72
CA ALA A 16 9.69 3.23 -39.19
C ALA A 16 10.81 2.98 -40.21
N TYR A 17 11.72 2.04 -39.94
CA TYR A 17 12.81 1.68 -40.86
C TYR A 17 12.26 1.27 -42.23
N PHE A 18 11.25 0.41 -42.23
CA PHE A 18 10.64 -0.04 -43.48
C PHE A 18 9.77 1.02 -44.17
N ALA A 19 9.28 2.03 -43.46
CA ALA A 19 8.64 3.18 -44.09
C ALA A 19 9.63 3.98 -44.95
N PHE A 20 10.91 4.06 -44.53
CA PHE A 20 11.99 4.69 -45.29
C PHE A 20 12.68 3.75 -46.30
N GLN A 21 12.38 2.45 -46.24
CA GLN A 21 12.91 1.41 -47.14
C GLN A 21 11.78 0.63 -47.82
N PRO A 22 10.93 1.28 -48.64
CA PRO A 22 9.70 0.68 -49.15
C PRO A 22 9.93 -0.48 -50.13
N LYS A 23 11.07 -0.52 -50.82
CA LYS A 23 11.43 -1.65 -51.70
C LYS A 23 11.67 -2.92 -50.88
N LEU A 24 12.41 -2.83 -49.79
CA LEU A 24 12.64 -3.95 -48.86
C LEU A 24 11.34 -4.42 -48.19
N ALA A 25 10.49 -3.48 -47.79
CA ALA A 25 9.16 -3.74 -47.25
C ALA A 25 8.29 -4.55 -48.23
N PHE A 26 8.26 -4.16 -49.50
CA PHE A 26 7.52 -4.84 -50.55
C PHE A 26 8.01 -6.28 -50.78
N TYR A 27 9.33 -6.50 -50.86
CA TYR A 27 9.87 -7.85 -51.04
C TYR A 27 9.64 -8.76 -49.82
N LEU A 28 9.57 -8.21 -48.62
CA LEU A 28 9.20 -8.99 -47.42
C LEU A 28 7.72 -9.38 -47.41
N ASP A 29 6.81 -8.47 -47.75
CA ASP A 29 5.36 -8.73 -47.68
C ASP A 29 4.88 -9.57 -48.89
N GLU A 30 5.39 -9.23 -50.08
CA GLU A 30 4.86 -9.68 -51.38
C GLU A 30 5.91 -10.38 -52.25
N GLY A 31 7.19 -10.37 -51.87
CA GLY A 31 8.28 -10.96 -52.67
C GLY A 31 8.17 -12.48 -52.85
N TRP A 32 7.40 -13.17 -52.02
CA TRP A 32 7.07 -14.58 -52.23
C TRP A 32 6.10 -14.80 -53.42
N LYS A 33 5.23 -13.83 -53.73
CA LYS A 33 4.28 -13.88 -54.86
C LYS A 33 4.95 -13.44 -56.16
N PHE A 34 5.84 -12.46 -56.08
CA PHE A 34 6.50 -11.86 -57.22
C PHE A 34 8.00 -12.16 -57.17
N ARG A 35 8.38 -13.39 -57.55
CA ARG A 35 9.77 -13.77 -57.80
C ARG A 35 10.38 -12.89 -58.89
N ASP A 36 11.01 -11.79 -58.49
CA ASP A 36 11.89 -10.92 -59.29
C ASP A 36 11.32 -10.28 -60.57
N ARG A 37 9.98 -10.24 -60.77
CA ARG A 37 9.40 -9.78 -62.05
C ARG A 37 8.68 -8.43 -62.04
N THR A 38 8.42 -7.82 -60.90
CA THR A 38 7.59 -6.60 -60.83
C THR A 38 8.11 -5.62 -59.78
N GLU A 39 8.39 -4.39 -60.21
CA GLU A 39 8.66 -3.27 -59.31
C GLU A 39 7.34 -2.79 -58.66
N PRO A 40 7.37 -2.37 -57.37
CA PRO A 40 6.18 -1.88 -56.69
C PRO A 40 5.67 -0.57 -57.31
N SER A 41 4.35 -0.41 -57.39
CA SER A 41 3.74 0.84 -57.88
C SER A 41 3.90 1.98 -56.88
N ASP A 42 4.05 3.21 -57.36
CA ASP A 42 4.23 4.41 -56.51
C ASP A 42 3.09 4.59 -55.50
N THR A 43 1.87 4.26 -55.89
CA THR A 43 0.68 4.30 -55.01
C THR A 43 0.78 3.27 -53.88
N TYR A 44 1.27 2.06 -54.16
CA TYR A 44 1.46 1.02 -53.15
C TYR A 44 2.55 1.42 -52.15
N VAL A 45 3.66 1.97 -52.65
CA VAL A 45 4.77 2.47 -51.83
C VAL A 45 4.30 3.58 -50.88
N ALA A 46 3.52 4.54 -51.39
CA ALA A 46 2.99 5.63 -50.58
C ALA A 46 2.02 5.14 -49.49
N VAL A 47 1.06 4.28 -49.84
CA VAL A 47 0.05 3.77 -48.89
C VAL A 47 0.68 2.88 -47.81
N ASN A 48 1.60 1.97 -48.20
CA ASN A 48 2.29 1.10 -47.25
C ASN A 48 3.23 1.91 -46.34
N GLY A 49 3.90 2.93 -46.89
CA GLY A 49 4.72 3.86 -46.11
C GLY A 49 3.91 4.59 -45.03
N VAL A 50 2.77 5.17 -45.40
CA VAL A 50 1.86 5.86 -44.45
C VAL A 50 1.32 4.89 -43.40
N GLY A 51 0.88 3.69 -43.82
CA GLY A 51 0.38 2.66 -42.90
C GLY A 51 1.43 2.23 -41.87
N ARG A 52 2.69 2.07 -42.29
CA ARG A 52 3.80 1.71 -41.40
C ARG A 52 4.16 2.84 -40.43
N ILE A 53 4.07 4.11 -40.83
CA ILE A 53 4.25 5.26 -39.92
C ILE A 53 3.15 5.28 -38.86
N ILE A 54 1.88 5.12 -39.25
CA ILE A 54 0.76 5.04 -38.31
C ILE A 54 0.95 3.87 -37.33
N GLY A 55 1.32 2.70 -37.85
CA GLY A 55 1.62 1.53 -37.03
C GLY A 55 2.79 1.76 -36.05
N ALA A 56 3.85 2.44 -36.49
CA ALA A 56 4.97 2.79 -35.63
C ALA A 56 4.55 3.73 -34.49
N VAL A 57 3.75 4.75 -34.79
CA VAL A 57 3.20 5.67 -33.78
C VAL A 57 2.33 4.92 -32.78
N ALA A 58 1.41 4.07 -33.25
CA ALA A 58 0.56 3.27 -32.37
C ALA A 58 1.39 2.35 -31.46
N ALA A 59 2.42 1.69 -32.01
CA ALA A 59 3.31 0.84 -31.24
C ALA A 59 4.10 1.62 -30.17
N VAL A 60 4.56 2.85 -30.47
CA VAL A 60 5.21 3.72 -29.46
C VAL A 60 4.24 4.05 -28.33
N VAL A 61 3.01 4.45 -28.64
CA VAL A 61 1.99 4.82 -27.62
C VAL A 61 1.71 3.63 -26.70
N VAL A 62 1.51 2.44 -27.26
CA VAL A 62 1.31 1.21 -26.48
C VAL A 62 2.56 0.88 -25.65
N GLY A 63 3.75 1.04 -26.22
CA GLY A 63 5.02 0.82 -25.53
C GLY A 63 5.16 1.69 -24.28
N ILE A 64 4.87 2.99 -24.41
CA ILE A 64 4.88 3.94 -23.28
C ILE A 64 3.87 3.52 -22.21
N ALA A 65 2.64 3.18 -22.60
CA ALA A 65 1.59 2.79 -21.66
C ALA A 65 1.99 1.54 -20.85
N CYS A 66 2.52 0.50 -21.50
CA CYS A 66 2.92 -0.73 -20.82
C CYS A 66 4.12 -0.56 -19.89
N ILE A 67 5.08 0.30 -20.26
CA ILE A 67 6.21 0.63 -19.38
C ILE A 67 5.72 1.47 -18.19
N GLY A 68 4.84 2.45 -18.43
CA GLY A 68 4.24 3.26 -17.39
C GLY A 68 3.50 2.43 -16.35
N GLN A 69 2.65 1.49 -16.79
CA GLN A 69 1.96 0.55 -15.90
C GLN A 69 2.94 -0.29 -15.08
N HIS A 70 3.99 -0.84 -15.70
CA HIS A 70 4.98 -1.64 -14.99
C HIS A 70 5.66 -0.89 -13.83
N PHE A 71 5.97 0.40 -14.04
CA PHE A 71 6.55 1.23 -12.98
C PHE A 71 5.52 1.62 -11.92
N SER A 72 4.26 1.89 -12.31
CA SER A 72 3.17 2.13 -11.37
C SER A 72 2.99 0.93 -10.43
N ASP A 73 2.83 -0.27 -10.98
CA ASP A 73 2.63 -1.50 -10.21
C ASP A 73 3.80 -1.76 -9.25
N LYS A 74 5.04 -1.55 -9.70
CA LYS A 74 6.23 -1.70 -8.86
C LYS A 74 6.28 -0.68 -7.74
N ASN A 75 5.92 0.57 -8.00
CA ASN A 75 5.91 1.62 -7.00
C ASN A 75 4.81 1.35 -5.95
N GLU A 76 3.64 0.93 -6.39
CA GLU A 76 2.55 0.52 -5.49
C GLU A 76 2.93 -0.69 -4.64
N ALA A 77 3.53 -1.72 -5.24
CA ALA A 77 4.01 -2.89 -4.51
C ALA A 77 5.08 -2.50 -3.48
N ARG A 78 6.00 -1.60 -3.84
CA ARG A 78 7.02 -1.09 -2.92
C ARG A 78 6.40 -0.29 -1.78
N ALA A 79 5.44 0.58 -2.05
CA ALA A 79 4.74 1.35 -1.01
C ALA A 79 3.97 0.43 -0.06
N LYS A 80 3.28 -0.59 -0.58
CA LYS A 80 2.61 -1.62 0.23
C LYS A 80 3.59 -2.41 1.09
N GLN A 81 4.75 -2.77 0.53
CA GLN A 81 5.79 -3.50 1.27
C GLN A 81 6.38 -2.64 2.39
N GLU A 82 6.80 -1.42 2.09
CA GLU A 82 7.35 -0.47 3.06
C GLU A 82 6.37 -0.23 4.20
N GLN A 83 5.09 -0.04 3.87
CA GLN A 83 4.04 0.09 4.87
C GLN A 83 3.89 -1.19 5.72
N THR A 84 3.95 -2.37 5.11
CA THR A 84 3.87 -3.65 5.84
C THR A 84 5.06 -3.84 6.79
N ASP A 85 6.26 -3.45 6.36
CA ASP A 85 7.48 -3.55 7.16
C ASP A 85 7.44 -2.57 8.35
N LEU A 86 6.95 -1.34 8.13
CA LEU A 86 6.71 -0.36 9.20
C LEU A 86 5.73 -0.90 10.24
N TYR A 87 4.61 -1.49 9.80
CA TYR A 87 3.68 -2.13 10.73
C TYR A 87 4.33 -3.28 11.48
N ALA A 88 5.00 -4.21 10.79
CA ALA A 88 5.66 -5.34 11.45
C ALA A 88 6.64 -4.88 12.55
N ALA A 89 7.43 -3.84 12.27
CA ALA A 89 8.32 -3.23 13.24
C ALA A 89 7.56 -2.62 14.43
N ALA A 90 6.48 -1.87 14.18
CA ALA A 90 5.64 -1.33 15.24
C ALA A 90 4.96 -2.42 16.08
N LYS A 91 4.56 -3.56 15.48
CA LYS A 91 4.03 -4.72 16.22
C LYS A 91 5.05 -5.21 17.22
N GLN A 92 6.25 -5.45 16.71
CA GLN A 92 7.32 -6.04 17.49
C GLN A 92 7.70 -5.10 18.64
N ARG A 93 7.80 -3.79 18.38
CA ARG A 93 8.01 -2.77 19.40
C ARG A 93 6.89 -2.77 20.44
N CYS A 94 5.64 -2.82 20.00
CA CYS A 94 4.49 -2.86 20.91
C CYS A 94 4.52 -4.09 21.82
N GLU A 95 4.78 -5.27 21.27
CA GLU A 95 4.79 -6.53 22.03
C GLU A 95 5.97 -6.65 22.99
N SER A 96 7.15 -6.14 22.60
CA SER A 96 8.39 -6.31 23.35
C SER A 96 8.67 -5.18 24.35
N GLN A 97 8.22 -3.95 24.08
CA GLN A 97 8.56 -2.77 24.89
C GLN A 97 7.34 -2.07 25.46
N VAL A 98 6.36 -1.73 24.63
CA VAL A 98 5.25 -0.85 25.04
C VAL A 98 4.31 -1.59 25.99
N ARG A 99 3.71 -2.69 25.54
CA ARG A 99 2.72 -3.46 26.29
C ARG A 99 3.21 -3.92 27.67
N PRO A 100 4.38 -4.58 27.82
CA PRO A 100 4.81 -5.05 29.14
C PRO A 100 4.98 -3.89 30.14
N ARG A 101 5.57 -2.78 29.71
CA ARG A 101 5.81 -1.62 30.60
C ARG A 101 4.52 -0.94 31.04
N PHE A 102 3.55 -0.77 30.13
CA PHE A 102 2.24 -0.24 30.49
C PHE A 102 1.49 -1.19 31.43
N ASN A 103 1.54 -2.52 31.18
CA ASN A 103 0.91 -3.50 32.07
C ASN A 103 1.49 -3.48 33.50
N GLU A 104 2.79 -3.23 33.65
CA GLU A 104 3.45 -3.10 34.95
C GLU A 104 3.16 -1.77 35.64
N THR A 105 2.95 -0.70 34.86
CA THR A 105 2.82 0.66 35.39
C THR A 105 1.38 1.00 35.76
N ILE A 106 0.37 0.57 34.99
CA ILE A 106 -1.02 0.99 35.20
C ILE A 106 -1.56 0.39 36.51
N LYS A 107 -2.03 1.27 37.39
CA LYS A 107 -2.75 0.91 38.62
C LYS A 107 -4.22 1.24 38.43
N TRP A 108 -5.08 0.25 38.65
CA TRP A 108 -6.53 0.42 38.56
C TRP A 108 -7.14 0.61 39.95
N ASP A 109 -8.07 1.56 40.06
CA ASP A 109 -8.90 1.78 41.25
C ASP A 109 -10.37 1.93 40.81
N ASP A 110 -11.22 0.98 41.23
CA ASP A 110 -12.64 0.87 40.89
C ASP A 110 -12.97 1.11 39.39
N GLY A 111 -12.12 0.62 38.49
CA GLY A 111 -12.30 0.73 37.05
C GLY A 111 -11.80 2.03 36.42
N ALA A 112 -11.14 2.90 37.18
CA ALA A 112 -10.39 4.06 36.69
C ALA A 112 -8.88 3.86 36.87
N ILE A 113 -8.07 4.59 36.11
CA ILE A 113 -6.61 4.57 36.32
C ILE A 113 -6.30 5.47 37.53
N ALA A 114 -5.53 4.98 38.48
CA ALA A 114 -5.23 5.69 39.72
C ALA A 114 -3.96 6.55 39.61
N ASN A 115 -3.10 6.28 38.64
CA ASN A 115 -1.76 6.87 38.51
C ASN A 115 -1.51 7.52 37.14
N HIS A 116 -2.41 8.41 36.68
CA HIS A 116 -2.30 9.07 35.38
C HIS A 116 -0.95 9.73 35.09
N GLN A 117 -0.33 10.37 36.09
CA GLN A 117 0.95 11.06 35.91
C GLN A 117 2.09 10.09 35.60
N GLU A 118 2.12 8.93 36.27
CA GLU A 118 3.13 7.90 36.00
C GLU A 118 2.93 7.29 34.61
N VAL A 119 1.66 7.05 34.23
CA VAL A 119 1.30 6.51 32.92
C VAL A 119 1.62 7.50 31.79
N GLN A 120 1.38 8.80 32.01
CA GLN A 120 1.74 9.86 31.06
C GLN A 120 3.26 9.98 30.92
N ALA A 121 4.02 9.94 32.01
CA ALA A 121 5.48 9.98 31.97
C ALA A 121 6.06 8.79 31.19
N LEU A 122 5.47 7.59 31.36
CA LEU A 122 5.85 6.42 30.57
C LEU A 122 5.53 6.60 29.08
N ALA A 123 4.39 7.20 28.75
CA ALA A 123 4.02 7.49 27.37
C ALA A 123 5.04 8.43 26.70
N ASP A 124 5.42 9.50 27.40
CA ASP A 124 6.42 10.46 26.94
C ASP A 124 7.80 9.79 26.75
N GLU A 125 8.20 8.92 27.68
CA GLU A 125 9.46 8.15 27.59
C GLU A 125 9.46 7.18 26.39
N LEU A 126 8.33 6.53 26.13
CA LEU A 126 8.15 5.61 25.03
C LEU A 126 7.77 6.32 23.72
N GLU A 127 7.72 7.65 23.69
CA GLU A 127 7.32 8.45 22.53
C GLU A 127 5.98 8.00 21.92
N VAL A 128 5.03 7.63 22.77
CA VAL A 128 3.65 7.24 22.39
C VAL A 128 2.66 8.26 22.93
N GLU A 129 1.56 8.45 22.20
CA GLU A 129 0.45 9.29 22.64
C GLU A 129 -0.55 8.45 23.43
N ILE A 130 -1.09 9.00 24.51
CA ILE A 130 -2.16 8.38 25.27
C ILE A 130 -3.40 9.26 25.33
N GLU A 131 -4.56 8.63 25.25
CA GLU A 131 -5.87 9.28 25.37
C GLU A 131 -6.68 8.53 26.43
N PHE A 132 -7.11 9.25 27.48
CA PHE A 132 -7.98 8.74 28.52
C PHE A 132 -9.43 9.11 28.20
N VAL A 133 -10.31 8.12 28.12
CA VAL A 133 -11.73 8.29 27.82
C VAL A 133 -12.54 7.76 28.98
N LYS A 134 -13.34 8.62 29.61
CA LYS A 134 -14.26 8.23 30.67
C LYS A 134 -15.55 7.72 30.06
N ASP A 135 -15.86 6.45 30.31
CA ASP A 135 -17.13 5.84 29.94
C ASP A 135 -17.99 5.60 31.18
N GLY A 136 -19.26 6.01 31.08
CA GLY A 136 -20.25 5.65 32.09
C GLY A 136 -20.81 4.26 31.80
N VAL A 137 -20.45 3.25 32.59
CA VAL A 137 -21.17 1.97 32.54
C VAL A 137 -22.51 2.16 33.23
N TYR A 138 -23.59 2.14 32.45
CA TYR A 138 -24.95 2.05 32.98
C TYR A 138 -25.12 0.69 33.67
N ARG A 139 -25.10 0.65 35.01
CA ARG A 139 -25.55 -0.52 35.76
C ARG A 139 -27.08 -0.49 35.82
N SER A 140 -27.72 -1.55 35.33
CA SER A 140 -29.14 -1.80 35.57
C SER A 140 -29.35 -2.10 37.05
N GLY A 141 -30.05 -1.23 37.79
CA GLY A 141 -30.37 -1.38 39.22
C GLY A 141 -29.79 -0.28 40.11
N SER A 142 -30.24 -0.19 41.37
CA SER A 142 -29.98 0.89 42.34
C SER A 142 -28.54 1.03 42.84
N GLN A 143 -27.55 0.59 42.08
CA GLN A 143 -26.13 0.82 42.35
C GLN A 143 -25.65 2.02 41.53
N SER A 144 -25.00 2.96 42.21
CA SER A 144 -24.36 4.12 41.60
C SER A 144 -23.50 3.74 40.39
N ASN A 145 -23.59 4.52 39.32
CA ASN A 145 -22.69 4.44 38.17
C ASN A 145 -21.25 4.66 38.66
N THR A 146 -20.45 3.60 38.75
CA THR A 146 -19.01 3.77 38.87
C THR A 146 -18.49 4.22 37.50
N PRO A 147 -17.90 5.42 37.35
CA PRO A 147 -17.31 5.83 36.09
C PRO A 147 -16.09 4.95 35.80
N THR A 148 -16.08 4.31 34.63
CA THR A 148 -14.94 3.52 34.17
C THR A 148 -14.09 4.37 33.23
N GLU A 149 -12.80 4.10 33.17
CA GLU A 149 -11.89 4.80 32.29
C GLU A 149 -11.23 3.82 31.32
N ASN A 150 -11.18 4.21 30.06
CA ASN A 150 -10.45 3.51 29.02
C ASN A 150 -9.22 4.32 28.64
N MET A 151 -8.18 3.63 28.19
CA MET A 151 -6.96 4.28 27.72
C MET A 151 -6.54 3.75 26.37
N TRP A 152 -6.26 4.65 25.45
CA TRP A 152 -5.77 4.34 24.12
C TRP A 152 -4.30 4.72 24.06
N VAL A 153 -3.45 3.85 23.53
CA VAL A 153 -2.03 4.13 23.29
C VAL A 153 -1.78 4.13 21.80
N ARG A 154 -1.19 5.21 21.28
CA ARG A 154 -0.95 5.43 19.85
C ARG A 154 0.51 5.77 19.54
N ASP A 155 0.97 5.39 18.36
CA ASP A 155 2.29 5.72 17.83
C ASP A 155 2.13 6.64 16.61
N ARG A 156 2.48 7.91 16.77
CA ARG A 156 2.33 8.94 15.72
C ARG A 156 3.26 8.73 14.52
N THR A 157 4.23 7.82 14.62
CA THR A 157 5.06 7.43 13.47
C THR A 157 4.27 6.58 12.46
N LEU A 158 3.15 6.00 12.88
CA LEU A 158 2.25 5.24 12.01
C LEU A 158 1.23 6.15 11.30
N PRO A 159 0.69 5.73 10.14
CA PRO A 159 -0.34 6.50 9.45
C PRO A 159 -1.60 6.65 10.32
N LYS A 160 -2.23 7.82 10.27
CA LYS A 160 -3.34 8.26 11.14
C LYS A 160 -4.50 7.27 11.34
N TYR A 161 -4.78 6.39 10.38
CA TYR A 161 -5.86 5.39 10.49
C TYR A 161 -5.43 4.11 11.24
N TYR A 162 -4.16 3.99 11.60
CA TYR A 162 -3.52 2.78 12.07
C TYR A 162 -2.49 3.06 13.18
N ASP A 163 -2.62 4.21 13.85
CA ASP A 163 -1.70 4.66 14.89
C ASP A 163 -1.96 3.98 16.23
N MET A 164 -3.09 3.31 16.42
CA MET A 164 -3.42 2.63 17.67
C MET A 164 -2.57 1.35 17.87
N LEU A 165 -1.88 1.31 19.01
CA LEU A 165 -1.08 0.17 19.45
C LEU A 165 -1.82 -0.68 20.48
N LEU A 166 -2.40 -0.05 21.51
CA LEU A 166 -3.03 -0.73 22.64
C LEU A 166 -4.32 -0.06 23.06
N TYR A 167 -5.23 -0.86 23.59
CA TYR A 167 -6.50 -0.43 24.15
C TYR A 167 -6.74 -1.08 25.52
N TYR A 168 -6.80 -0.25 26.56
CA TYR A 168 -7.11 -0.69 27.92
C TYR A 168 -8.53 -0.31 28.28
N HIS A 169 -9.27 -1.26 28.86
CA HIS A 169 -10.67 -1.08 29.27
C HIS A 169 -10.82 -1.18 30.79
N GLY A 170 -11.44 -0.17 31.40
CA GLY A 170 -11.65 -0.10 32.86
C GLY A 170 -12.85 -0.87 33.40
N GLY A 171 -13.71 -1.44 32.54
CA GLY A 171 -14.94 -2.15 32.97
C GLY A 171 -14.71 -3.41 33.80
N LEU A 172 -15.77 -3.87 34.50
CA LEU A 172 -15.86 -4.97 35.49
C LEU A 172 -15.09 -6.28 35.20
N GLN A 173 -14.65 -6.53 33.97
CA GLN A 173 -13.75 -7.64 33.65
C GLN A 173 -12.32 -7.43 34.18
N SER A 174 -11.89 -6.18 34.44
CA SER A 174 -10.58 -5.82 35.00
C SER A 174 -10.37 -6.24 36.46
N LEU A 175 -11.45 -6.48 37.21
CA LEU A 175 -11.44 -6.72 38.66
C LEU A 175 -11.40 -8.20 39.08
N GLY A 176 -11.45 -9.17 38.15
CA GLY A 176 -11.55 -10.57 38.56
C GLY A 176 -11.18 -11.67 37.56
N LYS A 177 -10.89 -11.34 36.30
CA LYS A 177 -10.30 -12.30 35.35
C LYS A 177 -9.20 -11.58 34.60
N SER A 178 -8.07 -12.26 34.44
CA SER A 178 -6.90 -11.85 33.66
C SER A 178 -7.26 -10.77 32.65
N GLN A 179 -6.68 -9.57 32.80
CA GLN A 179 -6.69 -8.51 31.79
C GLN A 179 -6.76 -9.18 30.42
N GLN A 180 -7.92 -9.08 29.76
CA GLN A 180 -8.13 -9.69 28.46
C GLN A 180 -6.94 -9.27 27.62
N LEU A 181 -6.13 -10.25 27.21
CA LEU A 181 -4.85 -10.04 26.54
C LEU A 181 -5.02 -8.89 25.56
N THR A 182 -4.51 -7.72 25.92
CA THR A 182 -4.49 -6.58 25.01
C THR A 182 -3.44 -6.94 23.98
N GLU A 183 -3.87 -7.66 22.94
CA GLU A 183 -3.05 -7.86 21.76
C GLU A 183 -2.76 -6.49 21.17
N CYS A 184 -1.55 -6.31 20.66
CA CYS A 184 -1.21 -5.10 19.94
C CYS A 184 -2.14 -4.99 18.72
N SER A 185 -3.14 -4.12 18.83
CA SER A 185 -4.25 -4.01 17.90
C SER A 185 -3.86 -3.08 16.76
N MET A 186 -2.88 -3.53 15.97
CA MET A 186 -2.58 -2.84 14.73
C MET A 186 -3.56 -3.35 13.67
N ALA A 187 -4.53 -2.53 13.31
CA ALA A 187 -5.43 -2.85 12.21
C ALA A 187 -4.60 -3.02 10.92
N ARG A 188 -4.69 -4.19 10.30
CA ARG A 188 -4.03 -4.50 9.02
C ARG A 188 -4.70 -3.69 7.89
N PRO A 189 -3.97 -3.22 6.86
CA PRO A 189 -4.62 -2.56 5.72
C PRO A 189 -5.69 -3.47 5.08
N PRO A 190 -6.84 -2.92 4.65
CA PRO A 190 -7.76 -3.66 3.80
C PRO A 190 -7.04 -4.02 2.49
N SER A 191 -7.15 -5.30 2.11
CA SER A 191 -6.54 -5.88 0.90
C SER A 191 -7.06 -5.25 -0.38
#